data_AF-A0A7C6ZPN3-F1
#
_entry.id   AF-A0A7C6ZPN3-F1
#
_cell.length_a   1.000
_cell.length_b   1.000
_cell.length_c   1.000
_cell.angle_alpha   90.00
_cell.angle_beta   90.00
_cell.angle_gamma   90.00
#
_symmetry.space_group_name_H-M   'P 1'
#
loop_
_entity.id
_entity.type
_entity.pdbx_description
1 polymer ?
#
loop_
_entity_poly.entity_id
_entity_poly.type
_entity_poly.pdbx_seq_one_letter_code
_entity_poly.pdbx_strand_id
1 'polypeptide(L)'
;MQDKLRVACLQLNAYALSRAEEGLAHALEMIDRAAEARPDLIVLPECTYPAYYLCGWPSRDVALRPTHEVVRLFAEKSRKYGCFLVVGVAEEAAGGKVYNSSFLLGPQDSPQDGPVPRARKQFLWHFDSCWFAPGDTLEAIEMPWGKAGMFICADARLPEIPRVLALQGARLFIDPTNLVSTGRDETQLTNPQVEYMLKARAIENHAWVLAANKVGMEEESILYCGRSSIVSPQGEVVAQGSSHLPEVVIADIPLPFAEPAAVDGVFDPLGERRPETYGILTRPFAELPASSHLTEAVVPEQKYPVVAALQIDPGMGTERLQGGIGSHLYNLAVQGVNIVVLPEFPARQTGAGEEGRTQADRTRVIVGLVERMTAGMELAVIISGDESDGGRYYRTAFFIEKGKVLAKYRKVHLDAREKAIYTPGEGDYCVIKTTYGNLGIMLGYEGLLPEVARVLALSGADVILWPACFAVNRQDCFARTRAAENRVFVVVSNAVGPHGIGESLIVDPRGAVLAQAFRGREQAVMAMLPLAEARCKAVVPGTDVLRGRQPSLYRRLIE
;
A
#
# COMPACT_ATOMS: atom_id res chain seq x y z
N MET A 1 31.54 14.39 -9.14
CA MET A 1 30.42 14.03 -8.26
C MET A 1 29.82 12.75 -8.83
N GLN A 2 29.53 11.75 -8.01
CA GLN A 2 28.98 10.48 -8.48
C GLN A 2 27.57 10.71 -9.05
N ASP A 3 27.34 10.29 -10.30
CA ASP A 3 26.10 10.52 -11.05
C ASP A 3 25.07 9.38 -10.89
N LYS A 4 25.51 8.25 -10.34
CA LYS A 4 24.67 7.08 -10.09
C LYS A 4 25.15 6.25 -8.89
N LEU A 5 24.20 5.64 -8.22
CA LEU A 5 24.38 4.67 -7.15
C LEU A 5 24.17 3.26 -7.69
N ARG A 6 25.21 2.41 -7.71
CA ARG A 6 25.06 1.00 -8.05
C ARG A 6 24.64 0.20 -6.83
N VAL A 7 23.50 -0.46 -6.93
CA VAL A 7 22.95 -1.28 -5.85
C VAL A 7 22.90 -2.75 -6.25
N ALA A 8 23.03 -3.64 -5.27
CA ALA A 8 22.80 -5.07 -5.44
C ALA A 8 21.86 -5.60 -4.35
N CYS A 9 20.76 -6.25 -4.73
CA CYS A 9 19.93 -7.03 -3.81
C CYS A 9 20.31 -8.50 -3.95
N LEU A 10 20.75 -9.12 -2.85
CA LEU A 10 21.10 -10.54 -2.85
C LEU A 10 19.85 -11.39 -2.64
N GLN A 11 19.61 -12.29 -3.58
CA GLN A 11 18.60 -13.33 -3.45
C GLN A 11 19.27 -14.61 -2.97
N LEU A 12 19.01 -15.00 -1.73
CA LEU A 12 19.71 -16.11 -1.09
C LEU A 12 18.83 -17.36 -0.97
N ASN A 13 19.45 -18.54 -0.89
CA ASN A 13 18.72 -19.74 -0.51
C ASN A 13 18.23 -19.65 0.94
N ALA A 14 17.08 -20.23 1.20
CA ALA A 14 16.60 -20.52 2.55
C ALA A 14 17.41 -21.64 3.19
N TYR A 15 17.76 -21.45 4.46
CA TYR A 15 18.39 -22.48 5.29
C TYR A 15 17.64 -22.58 6.61
N ALA A 16 17.38 -23.83 7.01
CA ALA A 16 16.91 -24.19 8.33
C ALA A 16 17.90 -23.73 9.42
N LEU A 17 17.42 -23.57 10.65
CA LEU A 17 18.24 -23.15 11.79
C LEU A 17 19.44 -24.09 12.02
N SER A 18 19.23 -25.40 11.82
CA SER A 18 20.26 -26.44 11.92
C SER A 18 21.41 -26.27 10.91
N ARG A 19 21.21 -25.49 9.85
CA ARG A 19 22.18 -25.20 8.77
C ARG A 19 22.61 -23.74 8.76
N ALA A 20 22.48 -23.03 9.88
CA ALA A 20 22.79 -21.60 9.99
C ALA A 20 24.22 -21.24 9.52
N GLU A 21 25.22 -22.06 9.83
CA GLU A 21 26.60 -21.82 9.39
C GLU A 21 26.78 -22.00 7.87
N GLU A 22 26.06 -22.94 7.25
CA GLU A 22 26.05 -23.09 5.79
C GLU A 22 25.38 -21.88 5.13
N GLY A 23 24.27 -21.40 5.70
CA GLY A 23 23.59 -20.17 5.26
C GLY A 23 24.48 -18.94 5.36
N LEU A 24 25.24 -18.81 6.46
CA LEU A 24 26.22 -17.75 6.65
C LEU A 24 27.34 -17.80 5.60
N ALA A 25 27.92 -18.99 5.37
CA ALA A 25 28.96 -19.18 4.37
C ALA A 25 28.46 -18.81 2.96
N HIS A 26 27.26 -19.25 2.60
CA HIS A 26 26.63 -18.92 1.33
C HIS A 26 26.37 -17.42 1.18
N ALA A 27 25.89 -16.74 2.24
CA ALA A 27 25.70 -15.29 2.21
C ALA A 27 27.02 -14.53 1.98
N LEU A 28 28.11 -14.95 2.64
CA LEU A 28 29.43 -14.36 2.49
C LEU A 28 30.02 -14.58 1.08
N GLU A 29 29.78 -15.75 0.47
CA GLU A 29 30.15 -16.04 -0.91
C GLU A 29 29.33 -15.20 -1.91
N MET A 30 28.02 -15.05 -1.69
CA MET A 30 27.16 -14.24 -2.54
C MET A 30 27.55 -12.75 -2.49
N ILE A 31 28.05 -12.25 -1.35
CA ILE A 31 28.66 -10.92 -1.27
C ILE A 31 29.93 -10.85 -2.14
N ASP A 32 30.81 -11.85 -2.09
CA ASP A 32 32.02 -11.88 -2.92
C ASP A 32 31.67 -11.84 -4.41
N ARG A 33 30.65 -12.60 -4.83
CA ARG A 33 30.13 -12.59 -6.21
C ARG A 33 29.53 -11.24 -6.59
N ALA A 34 28.70 -10.65 -5.73
CA ALA A 34 28.09 -9.35 -5.99
C ALA A 34 29.14 -8.24 -6.10
N ALA A 35 30.24 -8.34 -5.34
CA ALA A 35 31.33 -7.37 -5.37
C ALA A 35 32.05 -7.29 -6.72
N GLU A 36 31.96 -8.32 -7.58
CA GLU A 36 32.51 -8.27 -8.96
C GLU A 36 31.90 -7.13 -9.78
N ALA A 37 30.62 -6.82 -9.53
CA ALA A 37 29.92 -5.70 -10.17
C ALA A 37 30.29 -4.32 -9.58
N ARG A 38 31.07 -4.31 -8.49
CA ARG A 38 31.48 -3.13 -7.71
C ARG A 38 30.27 -2.25 -7.30
N PRO A 39 29.29 -2.81 -6.58
CA PRO A 39 28.18 -2.02 -6.06
C PRO A 39 28.65 -1.10 -4.94
N ASP A 40 27.97 0.04 -4.82
CA ASP A 40 28.13 0.97 -3.71
C ASP A 40 27.37 0.48 -2.45
N LEU A 41 26.24 -0.21 -2.66
CA LEU A 41 25.37 -0.76 -1.61
C LEU A 41 24.91 -2.19 -1.97
N ILE A 42 25.06 -3.13 -1.03
CA ILE A 42 24.52 -4.48 -1.13
C ILE A 42 23.48 -4.70 -0.02
N VAL A 43 22.31 -5.22 -0.37
CA VAL A 43 21.22 -5.52 0.56
C VAL A 43 21.03 -7.02 0.64
N LEU A 44 21.04 -7.56 1.86
CA LEU A 44 20.78 -8.97 2.14
C LEU A 44 19.37 -9.18 2.71
N PRO A 45 18.80 -10.40 2.58
CA PRO A 45 17.47 -10.73 3.10
C PRO A 45 17.31 -10.59 4.62
N GLU A 46 16.05 -10.56 5.05
CA GLU A 46 15.65 -10.63 6.45
C GLU A 46 16.17 -11.91 7.11
N CYS A 47 16.59 -11.83 8.37
CA CYS A 47 17.14 -12.98 9.11
C CYS A 47 18.07 -13.85 8.25
N THR A 48 19.03 -13.21 7.57
CA THR A 48 20.10 -13.89 6.83
C THR A 48 20.87 -14.83 7.75
N TYR A 49 21.01 -14.45 9.03
CA TYR A 49 21.48 -15.33 10.09
C TYR A 49 20.55 -15.25 11.32
N PRO A 50 20.33 -16.36 12.04
CA PRO A 50 20.75 -17.73 11.71
C PRO A 50 19.77 -18.42 10.74
N ALA A 51 18.49 -18.07 10.82
CA ALA A 51 17.39 -18.47 9.94
C ALA A 51 16.19 -17.55 10.24
N TYR A 52 15.12 -17.61 9.44
CA TYR A 52 13.89 -16.85 9.74
C TYR A 52 13.03 -17.56 10.79
N TYR A 53 12.86 -18.86 10.65
CA TYR A 53 12.15 -19.74 11.56
C TYR A 53 13.12 -20.34 12.57
N LEU A 54 12.96 -19.93 13.82
CA LEU A 54 13.94 -20.19 14.87
C LEU A 54 13.53 -21.40 15.73
N CYS A 55 12.94 -22.43 15.11
CA CYS A 55 12.37 -23.62 15.73
C CYS A 55 12.92 -23.96 17.14
N GLY A 56 12.07 -23.89 18.16
CA GLY A 56 12.44 -24.28 19.52
C GLY A 56 13.51 -23.42 20.20
N TRP A 57 13.96 -22.30 19.61
CA TRP A 57 14.94 -21.40 20.23
C TRP A 57 14.38 -20.75 21.52
N PRO A 58 15.14 -20.76 22.64
CA PRO A 58 16.45 -21.38 22.83
C PRO A 58 16.38 -22.88 23.15
N SER A 59 16.57 -23.73 22.13
CA SER A 59 16.86 -25.16 22.30
C SER A 59 18.35 -25.34 22.11
N ARG A 60 18.96 -26.11 23.01
CA ARG A 60 20.42 -26.16 23.23
C ARG A 60 21.20 -26.94 22.17
N ASP A 61 20.56 -27.37 21.09
CA ASP A 61 21.11 -28.37 20.17
C ASP A 61 21.80 -27.79 18.94
N VAL A 62 21.71 -26.47 18.69
CA VAL A 62 22.44 -25.78 17.62
C VAL A 62 23.34 -24.70 18.23
N ALA A 63 24.66 -24.86 18.07
CA ALA A 63 25.64 -23.87 18.50
C ALA A 63 25.67 -22.69 17.52
N LEU A 64 25.00 -21.59 17.88
CA LEU A 64 24.98 -20.36 17.09
C LEU A 64 26.10 -19.42 17.51
N ARG A 65 26.59 -18.64 16.53
CA ARG A 65 27.51 -17.54 16.79
C ARG A 65 26.77 -16.38 17.46
N PRO A 66 27.39 -15.69 18.43
CA PRO A 66 26.85 -14.44 18.94
C PRO A 66 26.64 -13.41 17.83
N THR A 67 25.58 -12.59 17.95
CA THR A 67 25.23 -11.57 16.94
C THR A 67 26.42 -10.68 16.56
N HIS A 68 27.21 -10.22 17.54
CA HIS A 68 28.34 -9.33 17.28
C HIS A 68 29.45 -9.98 16.42
N GLU A 69 29.67 -11.30 16.54
CA GLU A 69 30.64 -12.01 15.71
C GLU A 69 30.16 -12.09 14.26
N VAL A 70 28.88 -12.43 14.06
CA VAL A 70 28.27 -12.51 12.73
C VAL A 70 28.32 -11.16 12.02
N VAL A 71 27.90 -10.10 12.70
CA VAL A 71 27.91 -8.76 12.10
C VAL A 71 29.34 -8.29 11.81
N ARG A 72 30.35 -8.69 12.61
CA ARG A 72 31.76 -8.40 12.31
C ARG A 72 32.22 -9.03 11.00
N LEU A 73 31.81 -10.27 10.70
CA LEU A 73 32.17 -10.95 9.44
C LEU A 73 31.62 -10.19 8.22
N PHE A 74 30.38 -9.70 8.31
CA PHE A 74 29.82 -8.85 7.25
C PHE A 74 30.55 -7.50 7.16
N ALA A 75 30.88 -6.87 8.29
CA ALA A 75 31.63 -5.61 8.30
C ALA A 75 33.02 -5.76 7.66
N GLU A 76 33.67 -6.91 7.82
CA GLU A 76 34.93 -7.24 7.11
C GLU A 76 34.74 -7.28 5.60
N LYS A 77 33.63 -7.85 5.09
CA LYS A 77 33.29 -7.81 3.65
C LYS A 77 33.03 -6.39 3.16
N SER A 78 32.27 -5.59 3.91
CA SER A 78 32.02 -4.17 3.61
C SER A 78 33.34 -3.40 3.43
N ARG A 79 34.28 -3.54 4.37
CA ARG A 79 35.62 -2.93 4.29
C ARG A 79 36.46 -3.47 3.13
N LYS A 80 36.48 -4.80 2.95
CA LYS A 80 37.24 -5.47 1.88
C LYS A 80 36.85 -4.94 0.50
N TYR A 81 35.56 -4.73 0.26
CA TYR A 81 35.03 -4.31 -1.04
C TYR A 81 34.74 -2.82 -1.16
N GLY A 82 34.87 -2.06 -0.07
CA GLY A 82 34.65 -0.61 -0.08
C GLY A 82 33.19 -0.22 -0.34
N CYS A 83 32.23 -1.06 0.06
CA CYS A 83 30.79 -0.85 -0.18
C CYS A 83 29.98 -0.91 1.12
N PHE A 84 28.81 -0.30 1.13
CA PHE A 84 27.85 -0.43 2.22
C PHE A 84 27.14 -1.79 2.16
N LEU A 85 26.88 -2.41 3.31
CA LEU A 85 26.07 -3.62 3.43
C LEU A 85 24.87 -3.37 4.34
N VAL A 86 23.71 -3.85 3.93
CA VAL A 86 22.53 -4.00 4.80
C VAL A 86 22.29 -5.48 5.08
N VAL A 87 22.25 -5.86 6.36
CA VAL A 87 22.20 -7.26 6.80
C VAL A 87 21.06 -7.48 7.78
N GLY A 88 20.14 -8.39 7.46
CA GLY A 88 19.10 -8.86 8.39
C GLY A 88 19.60 -9.97 9.31
N VAL A 89 19.39 -9.85 10.62
CA VAL A 89 19.85 -10.81 11.65
C VAL A 89 18.80 -10.94 12.76
N ALA A 90 18.63 -12.16 13.30
CA ALA A 90 18.00 -12.34 14.60
C ALA A 90 18.97 -11.87 15.70
N GLU A 91 18.79 -10.64 16.16
CA GLU A 91 19.66 -9.96 17.13
C GLU A 91 19.35 -10.42 18.54
N GLU A 92 20.32 -11.04 19.22
CA GLU A 92 20.30 -11.17 20.68
C GLU A 92 20.72 -9.83 21.30
N ALA A 93 19.76 -9.13 21.90
CA ALA A 93 19.97 -7.85 22.55
C ALA A 93 20.12 -7.99 24.07
N ALA A 94 20.55 -6.91 24.72
CA ALA A 94 20.68 -6.85 26.17
C ALA A 94 19.36 -7.22 26.88
N GLY A 95 19.48 -7.92 28.02
CA GLY A 95 18.33 -8.38 28.79
C GLY A 95 17.63 -9.62 28.23
N GLY A 96 18.26 -10.34 27.29
CA GLY A 96 17.74 -11.60 26.75
C GLY A 96 16.59 -11.42 25.77
N LYS A 97 16.36 -10.19 25.29
CA LYS A 97 15.39 -9.92 24.22
C LYS A 97 16.01 -10.29 22.88
N VAL A 98 15.19 -10.82 21.99
CA VAL A 98 15.58 -11.03 20.60
C VAL A 98 14.79 -10.07 19.72
N TYR A 99 15.44 -9.47 18.74
CA TYR A 99 14.82 -8.63 17.73
C TYR A 99 15.11 -9.16 16.33
N ASN A 100 14.17 -8.97 15.41
CA ASN A 100 14.44 -9.10 13.99
C ASN A 100 14.99 -7.76 13.50
N SER A 101 16.29 -7.72 13.24
CA SER A 101 17.04 -6.47 13.12
C SER A 101 17.74 -6.37 11.78
N SER A 102 17.85 -5.15 11.30
CA SER A 102 18.64 -4.83 10.12
C SER A 102 19.79 -3.90 10.49
N PHE A 103 21.00 -4.33 10.18
CA PHE A 103 22.24 -3.59 10.39
C PHE A 103 22.66 -2.90 9.10
N LEU A 104 23.15 -1.68 9.21
CA LEU A 104 23.83 -0.98 8.13
C LEU A 104 25.32 -0.91 8.48
N LEU A 105 26.17 -1.38 7.56
CA LEU A 105 27.61 -1.46 7.74
C LEU A 105 28.29 -0.67 6.62
N GLY A 106 29.04 0.36 6.99
CA GLY A 106 29.83 1.17 6.08
C GLY A 106 31.30 0.74 6.01
N PRO A 107 31.99 1.05 4.89
CA PRO A 107 33.40 0.67 4.71
C PRO A 107 34.35 1.46 5.62
N GLN A 108 33.88 2.56 6.23
CA GLN A 108 34.67 3.39 7.15
C GLN A 108 34.29 3.17 8.63
N ASP A 109 33.32 2.29 8.91
CA ASP A 109 32.84 2.09 10.28
C ASP A 109 33.94 1.47 11.15
N SER A 110 34.19 2.12 12.30
CA SER A 110 35.17 1.66 13.26
C SER A 110 34.68 0.38 13.96
N PRO A 111 35.53 -0.65 14.11
CA PRO A 111 35.20 -1.82 14.92
C PRO A 111 34.92 -1.50 16.40
N GLN A 112 35.32 -0.32 16.88
CA GLN A 112 35.25 0.07 18.29
C GLN A 112 33.88 0.60 18.72
N ASP A 113 33.11 1.21 17.81
CA ASP A 113 31.78 1.75 18.11
C ASP A 113 30.71 0.66 18.18
N GLY A 114 31.04 -0.56 17.72
CA GLY A 114 30.15 -1.71 17.67
C GLY A 114 29.02 -1.54 16.65
N PRO A 115 28.64 -2.60 15.91
CA PRO A 115 27.53 -2.47 14.98
C PRO A 115 26.20 -2.33 15.74
N VAL A 116 25.49 -1.22 15.51
CA VAL A 116 24.16 -0.97 16.08
C VAL A 116 23.10 -1.22 14.99
N PRO A 117 21.99 -1.91 15.29
CA PRO A 117 20.91 -2.07 14.32
C PRO A 117 20.33 -0.72 13.95
N ARG A 118 20.01 -0.51 12.66
CA ARG A 118 19.36 0.71 12.17
C ARG A 118 17.85 0.58 12.06
N ALA A 119 17.34 -0.64 12.00
CA ALA A 119 15.92 -0.93 12.10
C ALA A 119 15.70 -2.22 12.90
N ARG A 120 14.61 -2.25 13.67
CA ARG A 120 14.05 -3.45 14.30
C ARG A 120 12.61 -3.58 13.82
N LYS A 121 12.22 -4.77 13.38
CA LYS A 121 10.91 -5.05 12.78
C LYS A 121 9.80 -4.65 13.73
N GLN A 122 8.82 -3.89 13.26
CA GLN A 122 7.73 -3.39 14.09
C GLN A 122 6.47 -4.22 13.96
N PHE A 123 6.14 -4.60 12.73
CA PHE A 123 4.97 -5.39 12.42
C PHE A 123 5.34 -6.87 12.36
N LEU A 124 5.23 -7.52 13.52
CA LEU A 124 5.55 -8.93 13.68
C LEU A 124 4.56 -9.82 12.92
N TRP A 125 5.10 -10.70 12.08
CA TRP A 125 4.35 -11.56 11.18
C TRP A 125 4.20 -12.98 11.73
N HIS A 126 2.95 -13.45 11.82
CA HIS A 126 2.58 -14.79 12.21
C HIS A 126 3.24 -15.22 13.55
N PHE A 127 4.20 -16.12 13.48
CA PHE A 127 4.94 -16.66 14.61
C PHE A 127 6.11 -15.79 15.08
N ASP A 128 6.36 -14.62 14.46
CA ASP A 128 7.45 -13.73 14.87
C ASP A 128 7.42 -13.44 16.38
N SER A 129 6.21 -13.26 16.93
CA SER A 129 6.01 -13.01 18.36
C SER A 129 6.43 -14.15 19.30
N CYS A 130 6.71 -15.34 18.76
CA CYS A 130 7.30 -16.44 19.53
C CYS A 130 8.75 -16.16 19.94
N TRP A 131 9.47 -15.33 19.18
CA TRP A 131 10.91 -15.07 19.39
C TRP A 131 11.23 -13.59 19.50
N PHE A 132 10.62 -12.76 18.65
CA PHE A 132 10.99 -11.36 18.48
C PHE A 132 10.12 -10.43 19.31
N ALA A 133 10.77 -9.45 19.95
CA ALA A 133 10.10 -8.25 20.42
C ALA A 133 9.93 -7.25 19.25
N PRO A 134 8.86 -6.45 19.25
CA PRO A 134 8.69 -5.39 18.25
C PRO A 134 9.71 -4.28 18.46
N GLY A 135 10.23 -3.73 17.37
CA GLY A 135 11.02 -2.50 17.37
C GLY A 135 10.19 -1.29 17.80
N ASP A 136 10.88 -0.24 18.27
CA ASP A 136 10.29 0.95 18.88
C ASP A 136 10.83 2.27 18.29
N THR A 137 11.56 2.20 17.17
CA THR A 137 12.15 3.36 16.49
C THR A 137 11.81 3.40 15.00
N LEU A 138 11.61 4.61 14.47
CA LEU A 138 11.40 4.91 13.05
C LEU A 138 12.19 6.16 12.67
N GLU A 139 13.41 5.96 12.18
CA GLU A 139 14.33 7.06 11.85
C GLU A 139 14.96 6.86 10.46
N ALA A 140 14.91 7.91 9.64
CA ALA A 140 15.65 7.98 8.40
C ALA A 140 17.15 8.15 8.67
N ILE A 141 17.97 7.59 7.79
CA ILE A 141 19.41 7.44 7.95
C ILE A 141 20.11 8.30 6.89
N GLU A 142 21.08 9.11 7.31
CA GLU A 142 21.94 9.85 6.40
C GLU A 142 22.94 8.90 5.73
N MET A 143 22.92 8.87 4.38
CA MET A 143 23.89 8.14 3.57
C MET A 143 24.69 9.12 2.71
N PRO A 144 25.88 8.73 2.19
CA PRO A 144 26.70 9.61 1.35
C PRO A 144 25.99 10.18 0.11
N TRP A 145 24.91 9.54 -0.35
CA TRP A 145 24.14 9.89 -1.54
C TRP A 145 22.73 10.42 -1.25
N GLY A 146 22.35 10.60 0.02
CA GLY A 146 21.03 11.07 0.44
C GLY A 146 20.41 10.21 1.55
N LYS A 147 19.20 10.55 1.98
CA LYS A 147 18.55 9.85 3.09
C LYS A 147 17.91 8.53 2.67
N ALA A 148 18.13 7.50 3.48
CA ALA A 148 17.50 6.19 3.36
C ALA A 148 16.52 5.92 4.50
N GLY A 149 15.53 5.08 4.26
CA GLY A 149 14.64 4.51 5.27
C GLY A 149 14.76 2.99 5.27
N MET A 150 14.92 2.39 6.44
CA MET A 150 15.02 0.94 6.59
C MET A 150 13.79 0.40 7.31
N PHE A 151 13.16 -0.62 6.75
CA PHE A 151 12.06 -1.37 7.35
C PHE A 151 12.17 -2.83 6.93
N ILE A 152 11.49 -3.75 7.61
CA ILE A 152 11.72 -5.18 7.42
C ILE A 152 10.43 -5.90 7.04
N CYS A 153 10.40 -6.43 5.82
CA CYS A 153 9.45 -7.42 5.33
C CYS A 153 7.99 -6.99 5.52
N ALA A 154 7.31 -7.53 6.52
CA ALA A 154 5.90 -7.23 6.78
C ALA A 154 5.67 -5.76 7.14
N ASP A 155 6.69 -5.02 7.60
CA ASP A 155 6.59 -3.58 7.85
C ASP A 155 6.08 -2.81 6.61
N ALA A 156 6.46 -3.23 5.40
CA ALA A 156 6.00 -2.64 4.14
C ALA A 156 4.47 -2.76 3.93
N ARG A 157 3.79 -3.64 4.67
CA ARG A 157 2.32 -3.80 4.62
C ARG A 157 1.60 -2.72 5.42
N LEU A 158 2.25 -2.10 6.40
CA LEU A 158 1.70 -0.96 7.11
C LEU A 158 2.16 0.33 6.43
N PRO A 159 1.28 1.07 5.72
CA PRO A 159 1.67 2.29 5.00
C PRO A 159 2.34 3.34 5.88
N GLU A 160 2.00 3.37 7.17
CA GLU A 160 2.51 4.36 8.11
C GLU A 160 4.03 4.29 8.26
N ILE A 161 4.63 3.09 8.22
CA ILE A 161 6.06 2.89 8.39
C ILE A 161 6.88 3.56 7.26
N PRO A 162 6.72 3.19 5.98
CA PRO A 162 7.43 3.86 4.89
C PRO A 162 7.06 5.34 4.79
N ARG A 163 5.79 5.71 5.07
CA ARG A 163 5.35 7.11 5.02
C ARG A 163 6.09 7.98 6.02
N VAL A 164 6.23 7.55 7.28
CA VAL A 164 6.98 8.28 8.31
C VAL A 164 8.42 8.50 7.87
N LEU A 165 9.08 7.48 7.32
CA LEU A 165 10.46 7.58 6.84
C LEU A 165 10.59 8.55 5.67
N ALA A 166 9.66 8.55 4.71
CA ALA A 166 9.66 9.50 3.60
C ALA A 166 9.44 10.95 4.04
N LEU A 167 8.59 11.18 5.05
CA LEU A 167 8.38 12.51 5.65
C LEU A 167 9.63 13.02 6.40
N GLN A 168 10.50 12.12 6.85
CA GLN A 168 11.81 12.48 7.40
C GLN A 168 12.88 12.74 6.31
N GLY A 169 12.50 12.61 5.03
CA GLY A 169 13.32 12.90 3.87
C GLY A 169 13.90 11.67 3.17
N ALA A 170 13.58 10.45 3.59
CA ALA A 170 14.07 9.25 2.91
C ALA A 170 13.56 9.19 1.46
N ARG A 171 14.47 8.93 0.52
CA ARG A 171 14.17 8.71 -0.91
C ARG A 171 14.72 7.38 -1.44
N LEU A 172 15.35 6.60 -0.57
CA LEU A 172 15.75 5.22 -0.78
C LEU A 172 15.21 4.36 0.36
N PHE A 173 14.30 3.45 0.06
CA PHE A 173 13.82 2.44 0.98
C PHE A 173 14.59 1.15 0.80
N ILE A 174 15.02 0.57 1.92
CA ILE A 174 15.75 -0.69 1.96
C ILE A 174 14.94 -1.66 2.81
N ASP A 175 14.53 -2.76 2.17
CA ASP A 175 13.63 -3.78 2.70
C ASP A 175 14.28 -5.17 2.64
N PRO A 176 14.95 -5.62 3.71
CA PRO A 176 15.28 -7.03 3.89
C PRO A 176 13.99 -7.82 4.07
N THR A 177 13.79 -8.88 3.27
CA THR A 177 12.53 -9.62 3.23
C THR A 177 12.69 -11.14 3.34
N ASN A 178 11.66 -11.81 3.85
CA ASN A 178 11.36 -13.24 3.69
C ASN A 178 9.90 -13.39 3.23
N LEU A 179 9.63 -13.05 1.97
CA LEU A 179 8.28 -13.04 1.43
C LEU A 179 7.81 -14.47 1.16
N VAL A 180 6.92 -14.96 2.03
CA VAL A 180 6.23 -16.25 1.87
C VAL A 180 5.39 -16.29 0.59
N SER A 181 5.20 -17.46 0.02
CA SER A 181 4.69 -17.58 -1.34
C SER A 181 3.40 -18.37 -1.49
N THR A 182 2.74 -18.11 -2.62
CA THR A 182 1.77 -18.99 -3.27
C THR A 182 2.14 -19.11 -4.76
N GLY A 183 1.85 -20.25 -5.37
CA GLY A 183 2.08 -20.48 -6.80
C GLY A 183 1.80 -21.92 -7.19
N ARG A 184 1.61 -22.17 -8.49
CA ARG A 184 1.36 -23.51 -9.02
C ARG A 184 2.63 -24.37 -9.04
N ASP A 185 3.77 -23.73 -9.28
CA ASP A 185 5.11 -24.31 -9.33
C ASP A 185 6.15 -23.25 -8.94
N GLU A 186 7.40 -23.65 -8.78
CA GLU A 186 8.51 -22.81 -8.33
C GLU A 186 8.74 -21.56 -9.20
N THR A 187 8.41 -21.63 -10.49
CA THR A 187 8.61 -20.50 -11.42
C THR A 187 7.51 -19.44 -11.28
N GLN A 188 6.35 -19.81 -10.76
CA GLN A 188 5.17 -18.95 -10.60
C GLN A 188 4.97 -18.43 -9.17
N LEU A 189 5.89 -18.73 -8.26
CA LEU A 189 5.84 -18.24 -6.88
C LEU A 189 5.78 -16.71 -6.84
N THR A 190 4.86 -16.19 -6.03
CA THR A 190 4.58 -14.75 -5.90
C THR A 190 4.15 -14.38 -4.49
N ASN A 191 4.08 -13.07 -4.22
CA ASN A 191 3.55 -12.47 -2.99
C ASN A 191 2.92 -11.09 -3.30
N PRO A 192 1.82 -10.70 -2.63
CA PRO A 192 1.25 -9.35 -2.71
C PRO A 192 2.24 -8.18 -2.72
N GLN A 193 3.31 -8.28 -1.92
CA GLN A 193 4.30 -7.21 -1.79
C GLN A 193 5.05 -6.96 -3.09
N VAL A 194 5.56 -8.00 -3.75
CA VAL A 194 6.25 -7.87 -5.04
C VAL A 194 5.31 -7.57 -6.20
N GLU A 195 4.06 -8.03 -6.13
CA GLU A 195 3.10 -7.80 -7.21
C GLU A 195 2.67 -6.35 -7.29
N TYR A 196 2.30 -5.75 -6.15
CA TYR A 196 1.68 -4.44 -6.12
C TYR A 196 2.10 -3.55 -4.93
N MET A 197 2.28 -4.07 -3.71
CA MET A 197 2.46 -3.18 -2.55
C MET A 197 3.78 -2.38 -2.61
N LEU A 198 4.91 -3.00 -2.97
CA LEU A 198 6.21 -2.30 -3.04
C LEU A 198 6.21 -1.23 -4.15
N LYS A 199 5.49 -1.48 -5.25
CA LYS A 199 5.26 -0.48 -6.31
C LYS A 199 4.44 0.69 -5.78
N ALA A 200 3.37 0.41 -5.03
CA ALA A 200 2.59 1.46 -4.38
C ALA A 200 3.44 2.25 -3.37
N ARG A 201 4.29 1.58 -2.56
CA ARG A 201 5.21 2.25 -1.63
C ARG A 201 6.20 3.17 -2.33
N ALA A 202 6.74 2.74 -3.47
CA ALA A 202 7.64 3.56 -4.26
C ALA A 202 6.94 4.82 -4.80
N ILE A 203 5.75 4.65 -5.41
CA ILE A 203 4.97 5.76 -5.99
C ILE A 203 4.50 6.74 -4.93
N GLU A 204 3.84 6.25 -3.88
CA GLU A 204 3.18 7.11 -2.89
C GLU A 204 4.17 7.89 -2.03
N ASN A 205 5.42 7.44 -1.93
CA ASN A 205 6.47 8.07 -1.13
C ASN A 205 7.59 8.69 -1.97
N HIS A 206 7.48 8.65 -3.30
CA HIS A 206 8.52 9.10 -4.23
C HIS A 206 9.91 8.57 -3.89
N ALA A 207 10.00 7.27 -3.59
CA ALA A 207 11.21 6.63 -3.11
C ALA A 207 11.57 5.42 -3.99
N TRP A 208 12.88 5.22 -4.20
CA TRP A 208 13.38 3.94 -4.69
C TRP A 208 13.14 2.86 -3.63
N VAL A 209 12.87 1.63 -4.03
CA VAL A 209 12.73 0.49 -3.11
C VAL A 209 13.72 -0.60 -3.49
N LEU A 210 14.53 -1.04 -2.55
CA LEU A 210 15.43 -2.19 -2.66
C LEU A 210 14.88 -3.32 -1.78
N ALA A 211 14.35 -4.37 -2.39
CA ALA A 211 13.84 -5.54 -1.67
C ALA A 211 14.73 -6.76 -1.94
N ALA A 212 15.39 -7.30 -0.90
CA ALA A 212 16.20 -8.51 -0.98
C ALA A 212 15.48 -9.66 -0.27
N ASN A 213 15.27 -10.78 -0.97
CA ASN A 213 14.44 -11.89 -0.49
C ASN A 213 15.17 -13.23 -0.55
N LYS A 214 14.63 -14.25 0.11
CA LYS A 214 15.07 -15.64 -0.04
C LYS A 214 14.31 -16.40 -1.14
N VAL A 215 14.90 -17.48 -1.63
CA VAL A 215 14.30 -18.51 -2.48
C VAL A 215 14.34 -19.88 -1.79
N GLY A 216 13.52 -20.80 -2.28
CA GLY A 216 13.42 -22.15 -1.72
C GLY A 216 12.57 -22.18 -0.46
N MET A 217 12.74 -23.26 0.31
CA MET A 217 11.89 -23.58 1.45
C MET A 217 12.71 -23.72 2.72
N GLU A 218 12.20 -23.15 3.81
CA GLU A 218 12.77 -23.25 5.15
C GLU A 218 11.95 -24.23 5.99
N GLU A 219 12.64 -25.13 6.71
CA GLU A 219 12.03 -26.13 7.61
C GLU A 219 10.84 -26.87 6.98
N GLU A 220 10.98 -27.18 5.68
CA GLU A 220 10.00 -27.92 4.87
C GLU A 220 8.56 -27.37 4.91
N SER A 221 8.37 -26.12 5.34
CA SER A 221 7.04 -25.56 5.61
C SER A 221 6.89 -24.09 5.24
N ILE A 222 7.99 -23.36 5.07
CA ILE A 222 7.98 -21.93 4.75
C ILE A 222 8.61 -21.74 3.37
N LEU A 223 7.76 -21.58 2.36
CA LEU A 223 8.18 -21.39 0.97
C LEU A 223 8.30 -19.90 0.63
N TYR A 224 9.45 -19.46 0.13
CA TYR A 224 9.68 -18.07 -0.27
C TYR A 224 9.58 -17.86 -1.77
N CYS A 225 9.17 -16.65 -2.18
CA CYS A 225 8.88 -16.35 -3.58
C CYS A 225 10.05 -15.80 -4.39
N GLY A 226 11.26 -15.67 -3.83
CA GLY A 226 12.36 -14.95 -4.49
C GLY A 226 11.94 -13.55 -4.89
N ARG A 227 12.12 -13.20 -6.16
CA ARG A 227 11.69 -11.91 -6.74
C ARG A 227 12.25 -10.69 -6.01
N SER A 228 13.47 -10.81 -5.48
CA SER A 228 14.25 -9.66 -5.03
C SER A 228 14.22 -8.60 -6.13
N SER A 229 13.96 -7.35 -5.78
CA SER A 229 13.60 -6.33 -6.77
C SER A 229 14.05 -4.94 -6.40
N ILE A 230 14.29 -4.15 -7.45
CA ILE A 230 14.61 -2.74 -7.37
C ILE A 230 13.48 -2.00 -8.08
N VAL A 231 12.81 -1.10 -7.38
CA VAL A 231 11.63 -0.38 -7.87
C VAL A 231 11.91 1.12 -7.90
N SER A 232 11.64 1.77 -9.02
CA SER A 232 11.78 3.21 -9.18
C SER A 232 10.66 3.98 -8.45
N PRO A 233 10.86 5.27 -8.14
CA PRO A 233 9.82 6.14 -7.59
C PRO A 233 8.54 6.24 -8.45
N GLN A 234 8.57 5.79 -9.70
CA GLN A 234 7.40 5.73 -10.59
C GLN A 234 6.67 4.38 -10.52
N GLY A 235 7.15 3.44 -9.70
CA GLY A 235 6.61 2.10 -9.53
C GLY A 235 7.08 1.10 -10.60
N GLU A 236 8.07 1.47 -11.41
CA GLU A 236 8.67 0.58 -12.41
C GLU A 236 9.66 -0.37 -11.72
N VAL A 237 9.56 -1.66 -12.01
CA VAL A 237 10.53 -2.65 -11.54
C VAL A 237 11.72 -2.65 -12.49
N VAL A 238 12.81 -1.99 -12.10
CA VAL A 238 13.98 -1.80 -12.97
C VAL A 238 14.84 -3.06 -13.06
N ALA A 239 14.82 -3.88 -12.02
CA ALA A 239 15.48 -5.18 -11.98
C ALA A 239 14.74 -6.10 -11.00
N GLN A 240 14.62 -7.38 -11.35
CA GLN A 240 13.99 -8.39 -10.51
C GLN A 240 14.65 -9.75 -10.73
N GLY A 241 14.90 -10.47 -9.63
CA GLY A 241 15.39 -11.86 -9.65
C GLY A 241 14.28 -12.84 -9.99
N SER A 242 14.67 -14.07 -10.33
CA SER A 242 13.73 -15.17 -10.51
C SER A 242 12.99 -15.50 -9.21
N SER A 243 11.97 -16.35 -9.31
CA SER A 243 11.17 -16.80 -8.17
C SER A 243 11.82 -17.93 -7.35
N HIS A 244 12.87 -18.56 -7.86
CA HIS A 244 13.35 -19.85 -7.34
C HIS A 244 14.89 -20.02 -7.32
N LEU A 245 15.68 -19.16 -7.98
CA LEU A 245 17.14 -19.30 -8.00
C LEU A 245 17.85 -18.27 -7.12
N PRO A 246 18.95 -18.64 -6.44
CA PRO A 246 19.81 -17.68 -5.76
C PRO A 246 20.57 -16.83 -6.78
N GLU A 247 20.47 -15.50 -6.67
CA GLU A 247 20.89 -14.55 -7.71
C GLU A 247 21.35 -13.22 -7.09
N VAL A 248 22.08 -12.43 -7.88
CA VAL A 248 22.46 -11.05 -7.54
C VAL A 248 21.69 -10.11 -8.47
N VAL A 249 20.75 -9.33 -7.92
CA VAL A 249 19.93 -8.39 -8.69
C VAL A 249 20.58 -7.01 -8.63
N ILE A 250 21.06 -6.49 -9.75
CA ILE A 250 21.84 -5.25 -9.82
C ILE A 250 21.12 -4.19 -10.64
N ALA A 251 21.16 -2.94 -10.20
CA ALA A 251 20.80 -1.78 -11.02
C ALA A 251 21.64 -0.55 -10.65
N ASP A 252 21.67 0.41 -11.57
CA ASP A 252 22.21 1.74 -11.33
C ASP A 252 21.04 2.71 -11.07
N ILE A 253 21.06 3.40 -9.93
CA ILE A 253 20.08 4.41 -9.53
C ILE A 253 20.64 5.80 -9.80
N PRO A 254 19.97 6.68 -10.57
CA PRO A 254 20.46 8.04 -10.81
C PRO A 254 20.61 8.87 -9.53
N LEU A 255 21.68 9.68 -9.45
CA LEU A 255 21.94 10.64 -8.39
C LEU A 255 21.96 12.10 -8.90
N PRO A 256 21.51 13.09 -8.10
CA PRO A 256 20.82 12.91 -6.81
C PRO A 256 19.51 12.14 -7.01
N PHE A 257 18.99 11.53 -5.95
CA PHE A 257 17.64 10.94 -6.04
C PHE A 257 16.69 12.02 -6.52
N ALA A 258 16.09 11.81 -7.70
CA ALA A 258 15.34 12.85 -8.39
C ALA A 258 14.25 13.41 -7.48
N GLU A 259 14.03 14.72 -7.59
CA GLU A 259 12.90 15.36 -6.93
C GLU A 259 11.59 14.71 -7.38
N PRO A 260 10.62 14.53 -6.46
CA PRO A 260 9.30 13.98 -6.77
C PRO A 260 8.66 14.65 -7.99
N ALA A 261 8.50 13.91 -9.09
CA ALA A 261 7.58 14.33 -10.15
C ALA A 261 6.15 13.97 -9.72
N ALA A 262 5.20 14.86 -9.95
CA ALA A 262 3.79 14.56 -9.73
C ALA A 262 3.39 13.28 -10.50
N VAL A 263 2.66 12.38 -9.83
CA VAL A 263 2.13 11.16 -10.43
C VAL A 263 1.21 11.56 -11.58
N ASP A 264 1.46 10.99 -12.76
CA ASP A 264 0.80 11.31 -14.02
C ASP A 264 0.90 12.81 -14.43
N GLY A 265 1.83 13.56 -13.84
CA GLY A 265 1.95 15.01 -14.00
C GLY A 265 0.81 15.79 -13.32
N VAL A 266 0.08 15.15 -12.40
CA VAL A 266 -1.15 15.70 -11.81
C VAL A 266 -1.04 15.87 -10.29
N PHE A 267 -0.65 14.81 -9.57
CA PHE A 267 -0.81 14.74 -8.13
C PHE A 267 0.49 14.31 -7.44
N ASP A 268 0.93 15.05 -6.43
CA ASP A 268 2.08 14.70 -5.59
C ASP A 268 1.57 14.12 -4.25
N PRO A 269 1.63 12.79 -4.02
CA PRO A 269 1.15 12.19 -2.78
C PRO A 269 1.92 12.60 -1.52
N LEU A 270 3.09 13.25 -1.60
CA LEU A 270 3.76 13.83 -0.43
C LEU A 270 3.32 15.28 -0.21
N GLY A 271 3.31 16.09 -1.28
CA GLY A 271 2.95 17.50 -1.24
C GLY A 271 1.46 17.78 -1.03
N GLU A 272 0.59 16.84 -1.43
CA GLU A 272 -0.88 17.01 -1.40
C GLU A 272 -1.56 16.40 -0.15
N ARG A 273 -0.75 16.02 0.83
CA ARG A 273 -1.23 15.59 2.15
C ARG A 273 -1.93 16.74 2.87
N ARG A 274 -2.82 16.38 3.80
CA ARG A 274 -3.44 17.31 4.76
C ARG A 274 -3.34 16.74 6.18
N PRO A 275 -2.18 16.89 6.84
CA PRO A 275 -1.91 16.27 8.14
C PRO A 275 -2.96 16.55 9.22
N GLU A 276 -3.59 17.72 9.17
CA GLU A 276 -4.64 18.15 10.08
C GLU A 276 -5.90 17.26 10.04
N THR A 277 -6.12 16.51 8.95
CA THR A 277 -7.27 15.60 8.81
C THR A 277 -6.95 14.16 9.24
N TYR A 278 -5.70 13.87 9.63
CA TYR A 278 -5.22 12.51 9.89
C TYR A 278 -5.12 12.14 11.38
N GLY A 279 -5.72 12.92 12.28
CA GLY A 279 -5.58 12.74 13.73
C GLY A 279 -5.81 11.31 14.23
N ILE A 280 -6.75 10.57 13.62
CA ILE A 280 -7.05 9.17 13.96
C ILE A 280 -5.87 8.20 13.77
N LEU A 281 -4.90 8.54 12.91
CA LEU A 281 -3.74 7.67 12.63
C LEU A 281 -2.84 7.48 13.86
N THR A 282 -2.85 8.42 14.80
CA THR A 282 -2.00 8.39 16.01
C THR A 282 -2.72 7.84 17.25
N ARG A 283 -4.00 7.48 17.12
CA ARG A 283 -4.82 7.00 18.24
C ARG A 283 -4.67 5.48 18.45
N PRO A 284 -4.62 5.01 19.72
CA PRO A 284 -4.63 3.58 20.03
C PRO A 284 -5.87 2.88 19.48
N PHE A 285 -5.73 1.61 19.08
CA PHE A 285 -6.82 0.86 18.44
C PHE A 285 -8.12 0.84 19.27
N ALA A 286 -8.02 0.70 20.60
CA ALA A 286 -9.17 0.63 21.50
C ALA A 286 -10.06 1.90 21.50
N GLU A 287 -9.55 3.02 21.01
CA GLU A 287 -10.30 4.29 20.93
C GLU A 287 -10.92 4.54 19.55
N LEU A 288 -10.66 3.67 18.58
CA LEU A 288 -11.07 3.85 17.20
C LEU A 288 -12.49 3.34 16.96
N PRO A 289 -13.28 3.96 16.06
CA PRO A 289 -14.59 3.44 15.66
C PRO A 289 -14.55 2.01 15.12
N ALA A 290 -13.45 1.62 14.46
CA ALA A 290 -13.26 0.24 14.02
C ALA A 290 -13.25 -0.76 15.18
N SER A 291 -12.82 -0.38 16.39
CA SER A 291 -12.76 -1.32 17.53
C SER A 291 -14.13 -1.84 17.92
N SER A 292 -15.13 -0.96 18.03
CA SER A 292 -16.51 -1.36 18.31
C SER A 292 -17.13 -2.08 17.12
N HIS A 293 -16.90 -1.57 15.90
CA HIS A 293 -17.49 -2.10 14.67
C HIS A 293 -17.09 -3.56 14.41
N LEU A 294 -15.84 -3.91 14.72
CA LEU A 294 -15.32 -5.27 14.54
C LEU A 294 -15.88 -6.29 15.54
N THR A 295 -16.57 -5.85 16.60
CA THR A 295 -17.25 -6.73 17.56
C THR A 295 -18.71 -7.00 17.20
N GLU A 296 -19.26 -6.28 16.22
CA GLU A 296 -20.62 -6.50 15.74
C GLU A 296 -20.74 -7.85 15.03
N ALA A 297 -21.78 -8.62 15.38
CA ALA A 297 -22.02 -9.92 14.77
C ALA A 297 -22.36 -9.76 13.28
N VAL A 298 -21.67 -10.52 12.43
CA VAL A 298 -21.97 -10.62 11.01
C VAL A 298 -22.43 -12.04 10.70
N VAL A 299 -23.70 -12.18 10.31
CA VAL A 299 -24.24 -13.43 9.77
C VAL A 299 -23.93 -13.43 8.27
N PRO A 300 -23.02 -14.30 7.77
CA PRO A 300 -22.59 -14.25 6.39
C PRO A 300 -23.77 -14.29 5.41
N GLU A 301 -24.75 -15.17 5.64
CA GLU A 301 -25.96 -15.33 4.81
C GLU A 301 -26.89 -14.10 4.80
N GLN A 302 -26.62 -13.07 5.59
CA GLN A 302 -27.43 -11.85 5.65
C GLN A 302 -26.66 -10.60 5.21
N LYS A 303 -25.35 -10.73 4.97
CA LYS A 303 -24.41 -9.60 4.81
C LYS A 303 -23.46 -9.83 3.64
N TYR A 304 -24.03 -9.93 2.44
CA TYR A 304 -23.31 -10.08 1.17
C TYR A 304 -23.81 -9.12 0.07
N PRO A 305 -23.72 -7.78 0.21
CA PRO A 305 -24.20 -6.89 -0.84
C PRO A 305 -23.56 -7.20 -2.21
N VAL A 306 -24.36 -7.14 -3.27
CA VAL A 306 -23.86 -7.17 -4.64
C VAL A 306 -23.55 -5.73 -5.04
N VAL A 307 -22.32 -5.47 -5.45
CA VAL A 307 -21.87 -4.14 -5.88
C VAL A 307 -21.49 -4.15 -7.35
N ALA A 308 -21.59 -3.01 -8.00
CA ALA A 308 -21.11 -2.82 -9.36
C ALA A 308 -20.25 -1.56 -9.50
N ALA A 309 -19.15 -1.69 -10.23
CA ALA A 309 -18.40 -0.54 -10.77
C ALA A 309 -18.90 -0.28 -12.20
N LEU A 310 -19.55 0.85 -12.42
CA LEU A 310 -20.05 1.27 -13.74
C LEU A 310 -19.04 2.19 -14.40
N GLN A 311 -18.38 1.69 -15.44
CA GLN A 311 -17.48 2.45 -16.30
C GLN A 311 -18.24 3.07 -17.46
N ILE A 312 -18.20 4.39 -17.57
CA ILE A 312 -18.91 5.17 -18.59
C ILE A 312 -18.10 6.41 -18.96
N ASP A 313 -18.33 6.98 -20.15
CA ASP A 313 -17.71 8.26 -20.54
C ASP A 313 -18.48 9.46 -19.95
N PRO A 314 -17.92 10.16 -18.94
CA PRO A 314 -18.58 11.30 -18.32
C PRO A 314 -18.57 12.55 -19.24
N GLY A 315 -17.79 12.53 -20.32
CA GLY A 315 -17.69 13.61 -21.32
C GLY A 315 -18.85 13.65 -22.31
N MET A 316 -19.71 12.64 -22.33
CA MET A 316 -20.86 12.56 -23.23
C MET A 316 -21.86 13.73 -23.05
N GLY A 317 -22.59 14.02 -24.13
CA GLY A 317 -23.74 14.93 -24.08
C GLY A 317 -24.75 14.50 -23.02
N THR A 318 -25.35 15.47 -22.34
CA THR A 318 -26.22 15.22 -21.17
C THR A 318 -27.31 14.20 -21.46
N GLU A 319 -27.99 14.24 -22.61
CA GLU A 319 -29.03 13.28 -22.96
C GLU A 319 -28.50 11.83 -23.08
N ARG A 320 -27.38 11.61 -23.78
CA ARG A 320 -26.76 10.28 -23.91
C ARG A 320 -26.28 9.77 -22.56
N LEU A 321 -25.69 10.65 -21.74
CA LEU A 321 -25.25 10.31 -20.40
C LEU A 321 -26.44 9.91 -19.51
N GLN A 322 -27.53 10.68 -19.54
CA GLN A 322 -28.75 10.39 -18.78
C GLN A 322 -29.38 9.06 -19.21
N GLY A 323 -29.55 8.84 -20.51
CA GLY A 323 -30.08 7.58 -21.05
C GLY A 323 -29.19 6.37 -20.76
N GLY A 324 -27.87 6.56 -20.86
CA GLY A 324 -26.87 5.54 -20.55
C GLY A 324 -26.88 5.16 -19.06
N ILE A 325 -26.78 6.14 -18.17
CA ILE A 325 -26.87 5.93 -16.71
C ILE A 325 -28.19 5.24 -16.37
N GLY A 326 -29.32 5.75 -16.86
CA GLY A 326 -30.64 5.18 -16.56
C GLY A 326 -30.77 3.72 -16.98
N SER A 327 -30.33 3.39 -18.20
CA SER A 327 -30.38 2.00 -18.69
C SER A 327 -29.48 1.07 -17.87
N HIS A 328 -28.28 1.51 -17.51
CA HIS A 328 -27.39 0.72 -16.67
C HIS A 328 -27.94 0.52 -15.27
N LEU A 329 -28.43 1.58 -14.61
CA LEU A 329 -28.99 1.49 -13.26
C LEU A 329 -30.21 0.56 -13.22
N TYR A 330 -31.11 0.66 -14.21
CA TYR A 330 -32.26 -0.25 -14.32
C TYR A 330 -31.81 -1.71 -14.48
N ASN A 331 -30.89 -1.98 -15.42
CA ASN A 331 -30.41 -3.35 -15.65
C ASN A 331 -29.70 -3.92 -14.43
N LEU A 332 -28.88 -3.12 -13.75
CA LEU A 332 -28.17 -3.55 -12.54
C LEU A 332 -29.15 -3.79 -11.37
N ALA A 333 -30.18 -2.98 -11.22
CA ALA A 333 -31.24 -3.22 -10.24
C ALA A 333 -31.98 -4.54 -10.50
N VAL A 334 -32.32 -4.83 -11.77
CA VAL A 334 -32.93 -6.11 -12.17
C VAL A 334 -32.01 -7.30 -11.89
N GLN A 335 -30.68 -7.10 -11.99
CA GLN A 335 -29.67 -8.10 -11.67
C GLN A 335 -29.40 -8.25 -10.16
N GLY A 336 -30.12 -7.51 -9.30
CA GLY A 336 -29.99 -7.61 -7.85
C GLY A 336 -28.79 -6.86 -7.26
N VAL A 337 -28.20 -5.92 -8.01
CA VAL A 337 -27.13 -5.06 -7.49
C VAL A 337 -27.70 -4.12 -6.43
N ASN A 338 -26.99 -3.99 -5.31
CA ASN A 338 -27.36 -3.13 -4.19
C ASN A 338 -26.62 -1.78 -4.23
N ILE A 339 -25.38 -1.73 -4.72
CA ILE A 339 -24.58 -0.50 -4.77
C ILE A 339 -23.94 -0.33 -6.16
N VAL A 340 -24.11 0.83 -6.78
CA VAL A 340 -23.44 1.18 -8.05
C VAL A 340 -22.49 2.35 -7.84
N VAL A 341 -21.24 2.16 -8.24
CA VAL A 341 -20.20 3.20 -8.24
C VAL A 341 -20.02 3.75 -9.65
N LEU A 342 -20.37 5.02 -9.85
CA LEU A 342 -20.05 5.77 -11.07
C LEU A 342 -18.63 6.33 -10.99
N PRO A 343 -18.00 6.66 -12.15
CA PRO A 343 -16.65 7.18 -12.15
C PRO A 343 -16.60 8.61 -11.64
N GLU A 344 -15.37 9.10 -11.44
CA GLU A 344 -15.20 10.51 -11.16
C GLU A 344 -15.54 11.34 -12.41
N PHE A 345 -16.46 12.29 -12.29
CA PHE A 345 -16.78 13.22 -13.37
C PHE A 345 -15.68 14.27 -13.48
N PRO A 346 -14.94 14.39 -14.59
CA PRO A 346 -13.78 15.26 -14.67
C PRO A 346 -14.17 16.72 -14.43
N ALA A 347 -13.30 17.45 -13.73
CA ALA A 347 -13.39 18.90 -13.68
C ALA A 347 -13.21 19.46 -15.10
N ARG A 348 -14.09 20.38 -15.54
CA ARG A 348 -13.86 21.11 -16.79
C ARG A 348 -12.90 22.27 -16.53
N GLN A 349 -11.99 22.52 -17.48
CA GLN A 349 -10.76 23.32 -17.34
C GLN A 349 -10.95 24.83 -17.11
N THR A 350 -12.15 25.32 -16.79
CA THR A 350 -12.44 26.76 -16.79
C THR A 350 -12.90 27.25 -15.41
N GLY A 351 -12.48 28.47 -15.06
CA GLY A 351 -12.31 28.95 -13.68
C GLY A 351 -13.58 29.22 -12.87
N ALA A 352 -13.38 29.66 -11.61
CA ALA A 352 -14.45 30.05 -10.70
C ALA A 352 -15.29 31.24 -11.24
N GLY A 353 -16.63 31.19 -11.06
CA GLY A 353 -17.56 32.23 -11.55
C GLY A 353 -18.88 31.67 -12.09
N GLU A 354 -19.46 32.31 -13.11
CA GLU A 354 -20.72 31.88 -13.77
C GLU A 354 -20.66 30.44 -14.29
N GLU A 355 -19.48 29.98 -14.73
CA GLU A 355 -19.29 28.62 -15.23
C GLU A 355 -19.25 27.58 -14.11
N GLY A 356 -18.62 27.88 -12.97
CA GLY A 356 -18.69 27.03 -11.77
C GLY A 356 -20.12 26.86 -11.25
N ARG A 357 -20.93 27.94 -11.31
CA ARG A 357 -22.37 27.88 -11.02
C ARG A 357 -23.10 26.97 -12.02
N THR A 358 -22.78 27.10 -13.31
CA THR A 358 -23.35 26.26 -14.36
C THR A 358 -23.03 24.78 -14.16
N GLN A 359 -21.81 24.43 -13.71
CA GLN A 359 -21.44 23.04 -13.40
C GLN A 359 -22.19 22.51 -12.18
N ALA A 360 -22.23 23.27 -11.07
CA ALA A 360 -22.98 22.86 -9.89
C ALA A 360 -24.46 22.65 -10.20
N ASP A 361 -25.06 23.50 -11.06
CA ASP A 361 -26.44 23.34 -11.52
C ASP A 361 -26.62 22.09 -12.39
N ARG A 362 -25.65 21.78 -13.26
CA ARG A 362 -25.64 20.52 -14.02
C ARG A 362 -25.54 19.30 -13.10
N THR A 363 -24.67 19.32 -12.09
CA THR A 363 -24.57 18.26 -11.09
C THR A 363 -25.89 18.09 -10.34
N ARG A 364 -26.56 19.18 -9.93
CA ARG A 364 -27.90 19.12 -9.32
C ARG A 364 -28.92 18.43 -10.22
N VAL A 365 -28.92 18.72 -11.53
CA VAL A 365 -29.81 18.07 -12.51
C VAL A 365 -29.54 16.56 -12.61
N ILE A 366 -28.26 16.16 -12.68
CA ILE A 366 -27.87 14.75 -12.78
C ILE A 366 -28.19 14.01 -11.47
N VAL A 367 -27.85 14.57 -10.31
CA VAL A 367 -28.19 14.00 -8.99
C VAL A 367 -29.70 13.83 -8.87
N GLY A 368 -30.48 14.86 -9.20
CA GLY A 368 -31.95 14.78 -9.16
C GLY A 368 -32.54 13.75 -10.13
N LEU A 369 -31.86 13.47 -11.25
CA LEU A 369 -32.25 12.38 -12.14
C LEU A 369 -31.99 11.02 -11.49
N VAL A 370 -30.80 10.82 -10.91
CA VAL A 370 -30.46 9.57 -10.21
C VAL A 370 -31.41 9.35 -9.02
N GLU A 371 -31.78 10.40 -8.29
CA GLU A 371 -32.81 10.32 -7.25
C GLU A 371 -34.14 9.81 -7.80
N ARG A 372 -34.65 10.37 -8.92
CA ARG A 372 -35.89 9.89 -9.55
C ARG A 372 -35.78 8.46 -10.07
N MET A 373 -34.64 8.09 -10.66
CA MET A 373 -34.42 6.75 -11.22
C MET A 373 -34.33 5.68 -10.14
N THR A 374 -33.73 6.00 -9.00
CA THR A 374 -33.53 5.07 -7.88
C THR A 374 -34.70 5.08 -6.90
N ALA A 375 -35.68 5.98 -7.07
CA ALA A 375 -36.88 6.02 -6.25
C ALA A 375 -37.66 4.70 -6.37
N GLY A 376 -37.84 4.01 -5.24
CA GLY A 376 -38.52 2.71 -5.20
C GLY A 376 -37.67 1.51 -5.61
N MET A 377 -36.37 1.69 -5.88
CA MET A 377 -35.42 0.60 -6.07
C MET A 377 -34.65 0.32 -4.77
N GLU A 378 -34.35 -0.96 -4.51
CA GLU A 378 -33.38 -1.37 -3.47
C GLU A 378 -31.95 -1.21 -4.02
N LEU A 379 -31.61 0.03 -4.39
CA LEU A 379 -30.38 0.41 -5.05
C LEU A 379 -29.81 1.69 -4.42
N ALA A 380 -28.53 1.63 -4.06
CA ALA A 380 -27.71 2.78 -3.72
C ALA A 380 -26.77 3.11 -4.89
N VAL A 381 -26.51 4.39 -5.09
CA VAL A 381 -25.67 4.91 -6.17
C VAL A 381 -24.74 5.97 -5.60
N ILE A 382 -23.45 5.85 -5.87
CA ILE A 382 -22.50 6.94 -5.66
C ILE A 382 -22.16 7.60 -7.00
N ILE A 383 -22.33 8.92 -7.03
CA ILE A 383 -21.99 9.77 -8.17
C ILE A 383 -21.18 10.97 -7.67
N SER A 384 -20.21 11.41 -8.47
CA SER A 384 -19.42 12.60 -8.17
C SER A 384 -19.83 13.78 -9.06
N GLY A 385 -19.60 14.99 -8.57
CA GLY A 385 -19.80 16.22 -9.32
C GLY A 385 -19.44 17.45 -8.51
N ASP A 386 -19.80 18.61 -9.03
CA ASP A 386 -19.46 19.89 -8.41
C ASP A 386 -20.60 20.35 -7.50
N GLU A 387 -20.28 20.74 -6.27
CA GLU A 387 -21.23 21.31 -5.33
C GLU A 387 -20.93 22.80 -5.14
N SER A 388 -21.97 23.64 -5.16
CA SER A 388 -21.87 25.04 -4.76
C SER A 388 -22.56 25.24 -3.41
N ASP A 389 -21.82 25.78 -2.45
CA ASP A 389 -22.28 26.06 -1.09
C ASP A 389 -21.61 27.32 -0.53
N GLY A 390 -22.42 28.28 -0.08
CA GLY A 390 -21.93 29.55 0.49
C GLY A 390 -21.03 30.35 -0.44
N GLY A 391 -21.23 30.29 -1.76
CA GLY A 391 -20.36 30.94 -2.76
C GLY A 391 -19.02 30.23 -3.02
N ARG A 392 -18.78 29.09 -2.38
CA ARG A 392 -17.63 28.21 -2.62
C ARG A 392 -18.04 27.02 -3.48
N TYR A 393 -17.07 26.40 -4.12
CA TYR A 393 -17.24 25.21 -4.96
C TYR A 393 -16.45 24.04 -4.40
N TYR A 394 -17.01 22.84 -4.45
CA TYR A 394 -16.39 21.62 -3.94
C TYR A 394 -16.54 20.47 -4.92
N ARG A 395 -15.51 19.62 -4.99
CA ARG A 395 -15.61 18.31 -5.61
C ARG A 395 -16.29 17.36 -4.64
N THR A 396 -17.47 16.86 -4.99
CA THR A 396 -18.34 16.17 -4.05
C THR A 396 -18.83 14.85 -4.60
N ALA A 397 -18.72 13.78 -3.79
CA ALA A 397 -19.45 12.54 -3.97
C ALA A 397 -20.80 12.62 -3.26
N PHE A 398 -21.85 12.18 -3.93
CA PHE A 398 -23.21 12.08 -3.41
C PHE A 398 -23.57 10.60 -3.32
N PHE A 399 -23.89 10.14 -2.11
CA PHE A 399 -24.43 8.81 -1.90
C PHE A 399 -25.95 8.90 -1.87
N ILE A 400 -26.59 8.25 -2.84
CA ILE A 400 -28.03 8.27 -3.09
C ILE A 400 -28.58 6.88 -2.84
N GLU A 401 -29.59 6.75 -1.99
CA GLU A 401 -30.27 5.48 -1.73
C GLU A 401 -31.78 5.72 -1.73
N LYS A 402 -32.54 4.84 -2.41
CA LYS A 402 -34.01 4.92 -2.49
C LYS A 402 -34.53 6.30 -2.90
N GLY A 403 -33.82 6.93 -3.84
CA GLY A 403 -34.15 8.24 -4.38
C GLY A 403 -33.86 9.44 -3.48
N LYS A 404 -32.97 9.31 -2.49
CA LYS A 404 -32.57 10.40 -1.60
C LYS A 404 -31.05 10.46 -1.45
N VAL A 405 -30.47 11.66 -1.51
CA VAL A 405 -29.08 11.87 -1.05
C VAL A 405 -29.03 11.67 0.47
N LEU A 406 -28.37 10.62 0.94
CA LEU A 406 -28.21 10.34 2.38
C LEU A 406 -26.89 10.85 2.95
N ALA A 407 -25.87 10.97 2.11
CA ALA A 407 -24.57 11.50 2.52
C ALA A 407 -23.86 12.20 1.37
N LYS A 408 -22.95 13.10 1.74
CA LYS A 408 -22.04 13.78 0.83
C LYS A 408 -20.62 13.68 1.37
N TYR A 409 -19.66 13.57 0.47
CA TYR A 409 -18.24 13.65 0.80
C TYR A 409 -17.57 14.68 -0.10
N ARG A 410 -17.03 15.74 0.49
CA ARG A 410 -16.25 16.76 -0.20
C ARG A 410 -14.79 16.32 -0.23
N LYS A 411 -14.21 16.21 -1.42
CA LYS A 411 -12.82 15.81 -1.64
C LYS A 411 -11.89 16.67 -0.81
N VAL A 412 -11.04 16.03 -0.01
CA VAL A 412 -10.16 16.67 0.96
C VAL A 412 -8.83 17.05 0.32
N HIS A 413 -8.29 16.16 -0.54
CA HIS A 413 -7.02 16.36 -1.23
C HIS A 413 -7.24 16.73 -2.68
N LEU A 414 -6.90 17.97 -3.01
CA LEU A 414 -7.08 18.55 -4.34
C LEU A 414 -5.75 18.60 -5.08
N ASP A 415 -5.74 18.23 -6.36
CA ASP A 415 -4.58 18.48 -7.21
C ASP A 415 -4.36 19.98 -7.49
N ALA A 416 -3.20 20.34 -8.06
CA ALA A 416 -2.86 21.74 -8.32
C ALA A 416 -3.88 22.49 -9.22
N ARG A 417 -4.54 21.78 -10.15
CA ARG A 417 -5.57 22.35 -11.03
C ARG A 417 -6.89 22.48 -10.28
N GLU A 418 -7.23 21.50 -9.45
CA GLU A 418 -8.42 21.54 -8.61
C GLU A 418 -8.38 22.67 -7.58
N LYS A 419 -7.22 22.93 -6.96
CA LYS A 419 -7.03 24.04 -6.01
C LYS A 419 -7.34 25.42 -6.60
N ALA A 420 -7.24 25.59 -7.92
CA ALA A 420 -7.56 26.85 -8.58
C ALA A 420 -9.07 27.11 -8.66
N ILE A 421 -9.91 26.10 -8.43
CA ILE A 421 -11.36 26.16 -8.65
C ILE A 421 -12.13 25.81 -7.38
N TYR A 422 -11.69 24.77 -6.67
CA TYR A 422 -12.43 24.16 -5.58
C TYR A 422 -11.80 24.45 -4.23
N THR A 423 -12.67 24.54 -3.22
CA THR A 423 -12.31 24.53 -1.81
C THR A 423 -12.17 23.06 -1.37
N PRO A 424 -11.11 22.69 -0.63
CA PRO A 424 -10.99 21.34 -0.09
C PRO A 424 -12.04 21.10 1.01
N GLY A 425 -12.47 19.84 1.16
CA GLY A 425 -13.33 19.42 2.28
C GLY A 425 -12.64 19.58 3.64
N GLU A 426 -13.39 19.55 4.74
CA GLU A 426 -12.85 19.85 6.07
C GLU A 426 -12.11 18.67 6.73
N GLY A 427 -12.08 17.49 6.10
CA GLY A 427 -11.46 16.29 6.66
C GLY A 427 -12.43 15.30 7.29
N ASP A 428 -13.73 15.52 7.15
CA ASP A 428 -14.78 14.60 7.57
C ASP A 428 -14.87 13.40 6.62
N TYR A 429 -13.91 12.48 6.74
CA TYR A 429 -13.91 11.24 5.94
C TYR A 429 -15.20 10.46 6.19
N CYS A 430 -16.00 10.33 5.13
CA CYS A 430 -17.35 9.82 5.23
C CYS A 430 -17.35 8.29 5.32
N VAL A 431 -17.81 7.75 6.46
CA VAL A 431 -18.16 6.33 6.61
C VAL A 431 -19.65 6.22 6.92
N ILE A 432 -20.41 5.75 5.94
CA ILE A 432 -21.88 5.68 5.99
C ILE A 432 -22.27 4.30 6.53
N LYS A 433 -23.03 4.26 7.63
CA LYS A 433 -23.60 3.01 8.14
C LYS A 433 -24.84 2.65 7.33
N THR A 434 -24.80 1.52 6.64
CA THR A 434 -25.92 1.03 5.81
C THR A 434 -26.28 -0.42 6.12
N THR A 435 -27.40 -0.90 5.59
CA THR A 435 -27.75 -2.33 5.63
C THR A 435 -26.73 -3.18 4.85
N TYR A 436 -26.05 -2.59 3.87
CA TYR A 436 -24.98 -3.16 3.04
C TYR A 436 -23.57 -3.05 3.66
N GLY A 437 -23.46 -2.66 4.93
CA GLY A 437 -22.19 -2.48 5.63
C GLY A 437 -21.79 -1.01 5.80
N ASN A 438 -20.61 -0.78 6.36
CA ASN A 438 -20.05 0.55 6.50
C ASN A 438 -19.31 0.95 5.22
N LEU A 439 -19.79 1.97 4.53
CA LEU A 439 -19.28 2.39 3.23
C LEU A 439 -18.42 3.65 3.39
N GLY A 440 -17.11 3.51 3.15
CA GLY A 440 -16.17 4.62 3.05
C GLY A 440 -16.14 5.23 1.65
N ILE A 441 -15.89 6.53 1.53
CA ILE A 441 -15.77 7.21 0.23
C ILE A 441 -14.42 7.91 0.10
N MET A 442 -13.76 7.73 -1.05
CA MET A 442 -12.61 8.54 -1.49
C MET A 442 -12.72 8.86 -2.98
N LEU A 443 -12.08 9.94 -3.45
CA LEU A 443 -12.24 10.43 -4.82
C LEU A 443 -10.91 10.60 -5.57
N GLY A 444 -10.86 10.06 -6.80
CA GLY A 444 -9.76 10.31 -7.72
C GLY A 444 -8.39 9.97 -7.15
N TYR A 445 -7.47 10.92 -7.20
CA TYR A 445 -6.11 10.75 -6.70
C TYR A 445 -6.00 10.59 -5.17
N GLU A 446 -7.07 10.76 -4.39
CA GLU A 446 -7.05 10.46 -2.95
C GLU A 446 -6.69 9.00 -2.64
N GLY A 447 -7.00 8.06 -3.54
CA GLY A 447 -6.57 6.67 -3.35
C GLY A 447 -5.07 6.44 -3.49
N LEU A 448 -4.31 7.41 -4.01
CA LEU A 448 -2.84 7.39 -3.97
C LEU A 448 -2.29 7.74 -2.58
N LEU A 449 -3.08 8.39 -1.73
CA LEU A 449 -2.71 8.68 -0.35
C LEU A 449 -3.09 7.49 0.53
N PRO A 450 -2.12 6.74 1.08
CA PRO A 450 -2.45 5.64 1.98
C PRO A 450 -3.19 6.11 3.23
N GLU A 451 -2.98 7.36 3.68
CA GLU A 451 -3.65 7.95 4.82
C GLU A 451 -5.17 7.96 4.66
N VAL A 452 -5.69 8.27 3.47
CA VAL A 452 -7.13 8.35 3.24
C VAL A 452 -7.79 6.99 3.44
N ALA A 453 -7.28 5.95 2.77
CA ALA A 453 -7.79 4.59 2.92
C ALA A 453 -7.63 4.06 4.35
N ARG A 454 -6.50 4.39 5.00
CA ARG A 454 -6.25 4.01 6.40
C ARG A 454 -7.23 4.70 7.35
N VAL A 455 -7.49 6.00 7.20
CA VAL A 455 -8.47 6.73 8.01
C VAL A 455 -9.86 6.12 7.87
N LEU A 456 -10.30 5.80 6.65
CA LEU A 456 -11.59 5.14 6.41
C LEU A 456 -11.66 3.77 7.10
N ALA A 457 -10.62 2.96 7.00
CA ALA A 457 -10.56 1.64 7.63
C ALA A 457 -10.59 1.72 9.17
N LEU A 458 -9.83 2.65 9.77
CA LEU A 458 -9.82 2.90 11.22
C LEU A 458 -11.15 3.51 11.71
N SER A 459 -11.86 4.21 10.83
CA SER A 459 -13.23 4.70 11.05
C SER A 459 -14.30 3.61 10.88
N GLY A 460 -13.89 2.38 10.55
CA GLY A 460 -14.77 1.22 10.49
C GLY A 460 -15.37 0.95 9.11
N ALA A 461 -14.73 1.38 8.01
CA ALA A 461 -15.19 0.99 6.68
C ALA A 461 -15.05 -0.53 6.42
N ASP A 462 -16.06 -1.09 5.77
CA ASP A 462 -16.08 -2.43 5.17
C ASP A 462 -15.69 -2.42 3.71
N VAL A 463 -16.22 -1.42 3.01
CA VAL A 463 -16.10 -1.22 1.57
C VAL A 463 -15.68 0.22 1.36
N ILE A 464 -14.63 0.46 0.58
CA ILE A 464 -14.26 1.78 0.10
C ILE A 464 -14.79 1.92 -1.33
N LEU A 465 -15.68 2.89 -1.55
CA LEU A 465 -16.20 3.28 -2.85
C LEU A 465 -15.30 4.37 -3.42
N TRP A 466 -14.74 4.12 -4.61
CA TRP A 466 -13.74 4.97 -5.21
C TRP A 466 -14.09 5.35 -6.65
N PRO A 467 -14.89 6.42 -6.85
CA PRO A 467 -15.00 7.09 -8.14
C PRO A 467 -13.64 7.67 -8.56
N ALA A 468 -13.18 7.33 -9.77
CA ALA A 468 -11.88 7.72 -10.31
C ALA A 468 -11.96 8.11 -11.80
N CYS A 469 -10.93 8.81 -12.28
CA CYS A 469 -10.77 9.24 -13.68
C CYS A 469 -9.27 9.26 -14.07
N PHE A 470 -8.65 8.09 -14.13
CA PHE A 470 -7.25 7.90 -14.48
C PHE A 470 -7.05 7.65 -15.98
N ALA A 471 -6.11 8.39 -16.57
CA ALA A 471 -5.63 8.23 -17.94
C ALA A 471 -4.50 7.19 -18.08
N VAL A 472 -3.94 6.74 -16.96
CA VAL A 472 -2.94 5.66 -16.86
C VAL A 472 -3.47 4.63 -15.86
N ASN A 473 -3.15 3.35 -16.04
CA ASN A 473 -3.61 2.35 -15.07
C ASN A 473 -2.87 2.55 -13.75
N ARG A 474 -3.59 3.13 -12.79
CA ARG A 474 -3.18 3.28 -11.38
C ARG A 474 -4.05 2.44 -10.47
N GLN A 475 -5.30 2.29 -10.85
CA GLN A 475 -6.33 1.63 -10.08
C GLN A 475 -6.01 0.17 -9.75
N ASP A 476 -5.34 -0.60 -10.63
CA ASP A 476 -4.99 -2.00 -10.31
C ASP A 476 -4.04 -2.09 -9.11
N CYS A 477 -2.89 -1.42 -9.21
CA CYS A 477 -1.87 -1.41 -8.15
C CYS A 477 -2.42 -0.86 -6.84
N PHE A 478 -3.10 0.30 -6.88
CA PHE A 478 -3.56 0.98 -5.68
C PHE A 478 -4.80 0.35 -5.07
N ALA A 479 -5.81 -0.07 -5.84
CA ALA A 479 -6.99 -0.71 -5.25
C ALA A 479 -6.63 -2.02 -4.56
N ARG A 480 -5.73 -2.82 -5.16
CA ARG A 480 -5.19 -4.05 -4.55
C ARG A 480 -4.41 -3.75 -3.27
N THR A 481 -3.55 -2.72 -3.29
CA THR A 481 -2.81 -2.28 -2.10
C THR A 481 -3.75 -1.81 -0.99
N ARG A 482 -4.69 -0.89 -1.28
CA ARG A 482 -5.63 -0.32 -0.29
C ARG A 482 -6.52 -1.39 0.31
N ALA A 483 -7.00 -2.33 -0.49
CA ALA A 483 -7.84 -3.42 -0.01
C ALA A 483 -7.06 -4.35 0.95
N ALA A 484 -5.88 -4.81 0.51
CA ALA A 484 -5.08 -5.77 1.26
C ALA A 484 -4.48 -5.19 2.56
N GLU A 485 -3.96 -3.96 2.52
CA GLU A 485 -3.30 -3.33 3.69
C GLU A 485 -4.29 -2.94 4.80
N ASN A 486 -5.56 -2.71 4.44
CA ASN A 486 -6.62 -2.31 5.36
C ASN A 486 -7.64 -3.42 5.66
N ARG A 487 -7.54 -4.55 4.95
CA ARG A 487 -8.47 -5.68 5.00
C ARG A 487 -9.92 -5.21 4.80
N VAL A 488 -10.16 -4.47 3.73
CA VAL A 488 -11.48 -3.95 3.30
C VAL A 488 -11.71 -4.24 1.83
N PHE A 489 -12.96 -4.27 1.39
CA PHE A 489 -13.25 -4.28 -0.04
C PHE A 489 -12.97 -2.91 -0.64
N VAL A 490 -12.52 -2.86 -1.90
CA VAL A 490 -12.37 -1.61 -2.67
C VAL A 490 -13.10 -1.75 -3.99
N VAL A 491 -14.00 -0.81 -4.28
CA VAL A 491 -14.76 -0.74 -5.53
C VAL A 491 -14.32 0.52 -6.25
N VAL A 492 -13.47 0.38 -7.26
CA VAL A 492 -13.00 1.50 -8.07
C VAL A 492 -13.73 1.53 -9.40
N SER A 493 -14.37 2.66 -9.68
CA SER A 493 -15.03 2.94 -10.94
C SER A 493 -14.25 4.02 -11.66
N ASN A 494 -13.62 3.66 -12.77
CA ASN A 494 -12.81 4.56 -13.57
C ASN A 494 -13.55 4.98 -14.84
N ALA A 495 -13.42 6.26 -15.22
CA ALA A 495 -13.99 6.77 -16.45
C ALA A 495 -13.40 6.09 -17.69
N VAL A 496 -14.17 6.04 -18.78
CA VAL A 496 -13.69 5.64 -20.11
C VAL A 496 -13.83 6.79 -21.11
N GLY A 497 -13.08 6.75 -22.22
CA GLY A 497 -13.15 7.77 -23.26
C GLY A 497 -11.98 8.77 -23.16
N PRO A 498 -12.17 10.04 -23.56
CA PRO A 498 -11.08 11.03 -23.61
C PRO A 498 -10.41 11.31 -22.26
N HIS A 499 -11.09 11.00 -21.16
CA HIS A 499 -10.67 11.35 -19.80
C HIS A 499 -10.15 10.16 -18.98
N GLY A 500 -10.38 8.94 -19.43
CA GLY A 500 -9.97 7.75 -18.68
C GLY A 500 -9.88 6.49 -19.53
N ILE A 501 -9.06 5.55 -19.08
CA ILE A 501 -8.81 4.30 -19.82
C ILE A 501 -9.85 3.20 -19.54
N GLY A 502 -10.70 3.40 -18.53
CA GLY A 502 -11.52 2.36 -17.97
C GLY A 502 -10.74 1.43 -17.05
N GLU A 503 -10.89 0.12 -17.24
CA GLU A 503 -10.31 -0.92 -16.36
C GLU A 503 -10.74 -0.75 -14.88
N SER A 504 -12.01 -0.38 -14.67
CA SER A 504 -12.67 -0.41 -13.35
C SER A 504 -12.57 -1.79 -12.71
N LEU A 505 -12.44 -1.89 -11.39
CA LEU A 505 -12.29 -3.17 -10.73
C LEU A 505 -12.89 -3.21 -9.32
N ILE A 506 -13.21 -4.43 -8.87
CA ILE A 506 -13.67 -4.73 -7.52
C ILE A 506 -12.64 -5.66 -6.88
N VAL A 507 -12.19 -5.32 -5.68
CA VAL A 507 -11.09 -6.01 -4.98
C VAL A 507 -11.54 -6.46 -3.60
N ASP A 508 -11.18 -7.69 -3.24
CA ASP A 508 -11.44 -8.26 -1.93
C ASP A 508 -10.42 -7.79 -0.85
N PRO A 509 -10.70 -8.02 0.45
CA PRO A 509 -9.79 -7.68 1.54
C PRO A 509 -8.39 -8.33 1.47
N ARG A 510 -8.16 -9.32 0.58
CA ARG A 510 -6.84 -9.96 0.38
C ARG A 510 -6.07 -9.32 -0.80
N GLY A 511 -6.68 -8.36 -1.49
CA GLY A 511 -6.13 -7.74 -2.69
C GLY A 511 -6.34 -8.56 -3.96
N ALA A 512 -7.25 -9.55 -3.94
CA ALA A 512 -7.64 -10.30 -5.13
C ALA A 512 -8.70 -9.53 -5.92
N VAL A 513 -8.54 -9.50 -7.25
CA VAL A 513 -9.51 -8.89 -8.15
C VAL A 513 -10.69 -9.84 -8.33
N LEU A 514 -11.88 -9.42 -7.89
CA LEU A 514 -13.13 -10.18 -8.01
C LEU A 514 -13.79 -9.96 -9.37
N ALA A 515 -13.69 -8.74 -9.91
CA ALA A 515 -14.20 -8.40 -11.23
C ALA A 515 -13.43 -7.20 -11.82
N GLN A 516 -13.26 -7.18 -13.14
CA GLN A 516 -12.54 -6.11 -13.84
C GLN A 516 -13.18 -5.80 -15.20
N ALA A 517 -13.33 -4.50 -15.49
CA ALA A 517 -13.87 -4.01 -16.73
C ALA A 517 -12.82 -4.00 -17.86
N PHE A 518 -13.26 -4.13 -19.12
CA PHE A 518 -12.35 -4.01 -20.25
C PHE A 518 -11.87 -2.56 -20.41
N ARG A 519 -10.63 -2.40 -20.88
CA ARG A 519 -10.09 -1.11 -21.32
C ARG A 519 -10.94 -0.54 -22.46
N GLY A 520 -11.22 0.76 -22.40
CA GLY A 520 -11.83 1.49 -23.52
C GLY A 520 -13.28 1.13 -23.85
N ARG A 521 -13.99 0.37 -23.01
CA ARG A 521 -15.39 -0.02 -23.23
C ARG A 521 -16.32 0.47 -22.13
N GLU A 522 -17.48 1.02 -22.49
CA GLU A 522 -18.54 1.28 -21.51
C GLU A 522 -19.13 -0.03 -21.02
N GLN A 523 -19.11 -0.27 -19.71
CA GLN A 523 -19.64 -1.49 -19.10
C GLN A 523 -19.76 -1.36 -17.58
N ALA A 524 -20.60 -2.21 -16.99
CA ALA A 524 -20.56 -2.46 -15.56
C ALA A 524 -19.91 -3.82 -15.28
N VAL A 525 -19.19 -3.92 -14.17
CA VAL A 525 -18.74 -5.19 -13.60
C VAL A 525 -19.24 -5.30 -12.18
N MET A 526 -19.61 -6.51 -11.75
CA MET A 526 -20.26 -6.74 -10.46
C MET A 526 -19.59 -7.85 -9.67
N ALA A 527 -19.70 -7.78 -8.35
CA ALA A 527 -19.28 -8.83 -7.43
C ALA A 527 -20.14 -8.84 -6.17
N MET A 528 -20.33 -10.03 -5.59
CA MET A 528 -20.89 -10.19 -4.26
C MET A 528 -19.79 -9.98 -3.22
N LEU A 529 -20.06 -9.23 -2.15
CA LEU A 529 -19.07 -8.91 -1.11
C LEU A 529 -19.44 -9.54 0.25
N PRO A 530 -18.90 -10.71 0.61
CA PRO A 530 -19.11 -11.27 1.95
C PRO A 530 -18.45 -10.39 3.03
N LEU A 531 -19.23 -9.56 3.73
CA LEU A 531 -18.69 -8.54 4.64
C LEU A 531 -17.90 -9.12 5.83
N ALA A 532 -18.15 -10.39 6.16
CA ALA A 532 -17.37 -11.11 7.15
C ALA A 532 -15.86 -11.11 6.83
N GLU A 533 -15.47 -11.08 5.55
CA GLU A 533 -14.05 -11.00 5.16
C GLU A 533 -13.42 -9.67 5.56
N ALA A 534 -14.16 -8.55 5.43
CA ALA A 534 -13.69 -7.23 5.82
C ALA A 534 -13.68 -7.04 7.35
N ARG A 535 -14.45 -7.84 8.10
CA ARG A 535 -14.41 -7.91 9.57
C ARG A 535 -13.19 -8.65 10.10
N CYS A 536 -12.57 -9.50 9.28
CA CYS A 536 -11.33 -10.17 9.65
C CYS A 536 -10.12 -9.34 9.25
N LYS A 537 -9.59 -8.53 10.19
CA LYS A 537 -8.39 -7.72 9.99
C LYS A 537 -7.08 -8.51 10.11
N ALA A 538 -7.15 -9.79 10.46
CA ALA A 538 -6.02 -10.70 10.42
C ALA A 538 -5.65 -11.03 8.96
N VAL A 539 -4.35 -11.04 8.66
CA VAL A 539 -3.80 -11.50 7.36
C VAL A 539 -3.34 -12.96 7.47
N VAL A 540 -2.72 -13.27 8.60
CA VAL A 540 -2.28 -14.59 9.04
C VAL A 540 -2.55 -14.68 10.56
N PRO A 541 -2.56 -15.89 11.16
CA PRO A 541 -2.80 -16.02 12.59
C PRO A 541 -1.89 -15.09 13.42
N GLY A 542 -2.46 -14.37 14.38
CA GLY A 542 -1.69 -13.45 15.24
C GLY A 542 -1.29 -12.11 14.61
N THR A 543 -1.52 -11.88 13.31
CA THR A 543 -1.13 -10.63 12.63
C THR A 543 -2.33 -9.88 12.07
N ASP A 544 -2.72 -8.82 12.77
CA ASP A 544 -3.85 -7.94 12.45
C ASP A 544 -3.36 -6.56 12.03
N VAL A 545 -3.77 -6.09 10.83
CA VAL A 545 -3.26 -4.84 10.23
C VAL A 545 -3.74 -3.56 10.92
N LEU A 546 -4.76 -3.63 11.78
CA LEU A 546 -5.23 -2.48 12.55
C LEU A 546 -4.69 -2.53 13.98
N ARG A 547 -4.64 -3.71 14.61
CA ARG A 547 -4.15 -3.89 15.99
C ARG A 547 -2.63 -3.93 16.08
N GLY A 548 -1.94 -4.43 15.05
CA GLY A 548 -0.46 -4.52 15.02
C GLY A 548 0.24 -3.20 14.67
N ARG A 549 -0.51 -2.10 14.55
CA ARG A 549 0.02 -0.75 14.38
C ARG A 549 0.72 -0.28 15.65
N GLN A 550 1.66 0.66 15.50
CA GLN A 550 2.30 1.36 16.63
C GLN A 550 2.05 2.88 16.56
N PRO A 551 0.85 3.37 16.94
CA PRO A 551 0.45 4.75 16.70
C PRO A 551 1.35 5.81 17.34
N SER A 552 2.05 5.48 18.44
CA SER A 552 3.02 6.37 19.10
C SER A 552 4.20 6.75 18.20
N LEU A 553 4.54 5.93 17.21
CA LEU A 553 5.64 6.18 16.27
C LEU A 553 5.19 6.98 15.04
N TYR A 554 3.89 7.23 14.90
CA TYR A 554 3.30 7.81 13.68
C TYR A 554 3.02 9.31 13.80
N ARG A 555 3.59 9.99 14.79
CA ARG A 555 3.37 11.43 15.03
C ARG A 555 3.66 12.29 13.79
N ARG A 556 4.69 11.95 13.01
CA ARG A 556 5.02 12.65 11.76
C ARG A 556 3.90 12.65 10.72
N LEU A 557 2.92 11.74 10.82
CA LEU A 557 1.80 11.72 9.87
C LEU A 557 0.84 12.89 10.08
N ILE A 558 0.82 13.52 11.26
CA ILE A 558 -0.09 14.62 11.61
C ILE A 558 0.64 15.96 11.76
N GLU A 559 1.93 16.00 11.46
CA GLU A 559 2.78 17.18 11.34
C GLU A 559 2.94 17.54 9.86
#